data_AF-A0A2I0LTR1-F1
#
_entry.id   AF-A0A2I0LTR1-F1
#
_cell.length_a   1.000
_cell.length_b   1.000
_cell.length_c   1.000
_cell.angle_alpha   90.00
_cell.angle_beta   90.00
_cell.angle_gamma   90.00
#
_symmetry.space_group_name_H-M   'P 1'
#
loop_
_entity.id
_entity.type
_entity.pdbx_description
1 polymer ?
#
loop_
_entity_poly.entity_id
_entity_poly.type
_entity_poly.pdbx_seq_one_letter_code
_entity_poly.pdbx_strand_id
1 'polypeptide(L)'
;MGRDLQGIDCSHPELNLRSELLYVDFFIYALRFFTLIFFHSNVEFETAETLLNSEVHMLLEHRKQQNESAEDEQELSEVFMKTLNYTARFSRFKNRETIASVRSLLLQKKLHKFELACLANLCPETAEEAKALVPSLEGRFEDEELQQILDDIQTKRSFQY
;
A
#
# COMPACT_ATOMS: atom_id res chain seq x y z
N MET A 1 45.33 -33.70 12.95
CA MET A 1 44.85 -32.71 13.95
C MET A 1 43.62 -32.04 13.37
N GLY A 2 42.45 -32.60 13.66
CA GLY A 2 41.17 -32.02 13.29
C GLY A 2 40.85 -30.83 14.19
N ARG A 3 40.22 -29.81 13.61
CA ARG A 3 39.46 -28.80 14.35
C ARG A 3 38.06 -28.77 13.76
N ASP A 4 37.21 -29.47 14.49
CA ASP A 4 35.77 -29.34 14.69
C ASP A 4 35.02 -28.30 13.85
N LEU A 5 34.12 -28.85 13.02
CA LEU A 5 32.90 -28.20 12.57
C LEU A 5 31.94 -28.13 13.77
N GLN A 6 31.86 -26.98 14.44
CA GLN A 6 30.78 -26.67 15.37
C GLN A 6 29.98 -25.48 14.86
N GLY A 7 28.78 -25.79 14.37
CA GLY A 7 27.56 -24.97 14.45
C GLY A 7 27.67 -23.51 14.02
N ILE A 8 27.49 -23.26 12.73
CA ILE A 8 26.82 -22.02 12.33
C ILE A 8 25.33 -22.32 12.55
N ASP A 9 24.83 -21.82 13.68
CA ASP A 9 23.41 -21.79 14.00
C ASP A 9 22.67 -21.03 12.88
N CYS A 10 21.84 -21.74 12.12
CA CYS A 10 20.99 -21.18 11.05
C CYS A 10 19.79 -20.38 11.60
N SER A 11 19.87 -19.87 12.83
CA SER A 11 18.88 -19.00 13.46
C SER A 11 19.23 -17.52 13.24
N HIS A 12 19.57 -17.13 12.00
CA HIS A 12 19.71 -15.71 11.65
C HIS A 12 18.43 -15.17 11.00
N PRO A 13 17.66 -14.30 11.69
CA PRO A 13 16.42 -13.72 11.17
C PRO A 13 16.63 -12.79 9.96
N GLU A 14 17.87 -12.47 9.60
CA GLU A 14 18.19 -11.59 8.46
C GLU A 14 18.02 -12.25 7.09
N LEU A 15 18.06 -13.59 7.00
CA LEU A 15 17.84 -14.29 5.71
C LEU A 15 16.36 -14.39 5.34
N ASN A 16 15.45 -14.39 6.32
CA ASN A 16 14.01 -14.44 6.09
C ASN A 16 13.47 -13.08 5.63
N LEU A 17 14.07 -11.98 6.10
CA LEU A 17 13.72 -10.63 5.65
C LEU A 17 14.07 -10.39 4.18
N ARG A 18 15.16 -10.99 3.68
CA ARG A 18 15.58 -10.84 2.27
C ARG A 18 14.70 -11.64 1.31
N SER A 19 14.21 -12.81 1.70
CA SER A 19 13.24 -13.59 0.92
C SER A 19 11.83 -12.98 0.96
N GLU A 20 11.41 -12.38 2.09
CA GLU A 20 10.15 -11.64 2.17
C GLU A 20 10.19 -10.32 1.40
N LEU A 21 11.29 -9.56 1.48
CA LEU A 21 11.51 -8.35 0.69
C LEU A 21 11.47 -8.64 -0.81
N LEU A 22 12.03 -9.77 -1.26
CA LEU A 22 11.92 -10.19 -2.66
C LEU A 22 10.47 -10.53 -3.04
N TYR A 23 9.61 -10.98 -2.12
CA TYR A 23 8.20 -11.25 -2.42
C TYR A 23 7.36 -9.96 -2.46
N VAL A 24 7.65 -8.95 -1.62
CA VAL A 24 6.98 -7.64 -1.69
C VAL A 24 7.55 -6.72 -2.78
N ASP A 25 8.84 -6.79 -3.08
CA ASP A 25 9.40 -6.20 -4.29
C ASP A 25 8.84 -6.91 -5.51
N PHE A 26 8.69 -8.24 -5.50
CA PHE A 26 7.97 -8.94 -6.56
C PHE A 26 6.48 -8.62 -6.56
N PHE A 27 5.83 -8.21 -5.47
CA PHE A 27 4.42 -7.78 -5.50
C PHE A 27 4.26 -6.31 -5.90
N ILE A 28 5.24 -5.44 -5.66
CA ILE A 28 5.31 -4.05 -6.15
C ILE A 28 5.74 -4.04 -7.63
N TYR A 29 6.72 -4.86 -8.01
CA TYR A 29 7.13 -5.09 -9.41
C TYR A 29 6.13 -5.93 -10.17
N ALA A 30 5.46 -6.92 -9.56
CA ALA A 30 4.30 -7.56 -10.15
C ALA A 30 3.09 -6.65 -10.08
N LEU A 31 2.93 -5.68 -9.17
CA LEU A 31 1.95 -4.62 -9.39
C LEU A 31 2.37 -3.84 -10.64
N ARG A 32 3.64 -3.51 -10.83
CA ARG A 32 4.12 -2.85 -12.05
C ARG A 32 3.92 -3.69 -13.33
N PHE A 33 4.05 -5.01 -13.26
CA PHE A 33 3.94 -5.93 -14.41
C PHE A 33 2.50 -6.43 -14.64
N PHE A 34 1.74 -6.67 -13.57
CA PHE A 34 0.34 -7.07 -13.55
C PHE A 34 -0.58 -5.86 -13.80
N THR A 35 -0.23 -4.65 -13.36
CA THR A 35 -0.98 -3.42 -13.74
C THR A 35 -0.73 -3.04 -15.20
N LEU A 36 0.43 -3.37 -15.79
CA LEU A 36 0.70 -3.11 -17.22
C LEU A 36 0.09 -4.18 -18.14
N ILE A 37 0.01 -5.45 -17.71
CA ILE A 37 -0.46 -6.58 -18.53
C ILE A 37 -1.95 -6.93 -18.28
N PHE A 38 -2.47 -6.77 -17.05
CA PHE A 38 -3.86 -7.12 -16.72
C PHE A 38 -4.87 -6.00 -17.05
N PHE A 39 -4.40 -4.75 -17.19
CA PHE A 39 -5.26 -3.59 -17.45
C PHE A 39 -5.63 -3.41 -18.93
N HIS A 40 -5.10 -4.23 -19.83
CA HIS A 40 -5.40 -4.11 -21.26
C HIS A 40 -6.81 -4.65 -21.63
N SER A 41 -7.53 -5.39 -20.77
CA SER A 41 -8.87 -5.88 -21.12
C SER A 41 -9.68 -6.44 -19.95
N ASN A 42 -10.17 -5.63 -19.00
CA ASN A 42 -11.26 -6.07 -18.11
C ASN A 42 -12.23 -4.93 -17.76
N VAL A 43 -13.37 -4.92 -18.44
CA VAL A 43 -14.53 -4.01 -18.23
C VAL A 43 -15.03 -4.04 -16.77
N GLU A 44 -14.76 -5.12 -16.04
CA GLU A 44 -15.17 -5.30 -14.64
C GLU A 44 -14.58 -4.25 -13.67
N PHE A 45 -13.49 -3.57 -14.04
CA PHE A 45 -12.82 -2.59 -13.17
C PHE A 45 -13.09 -1.13 -13.55
N GLU A 46 -13.89 -0.85 -14.60
CA GLU A 46 -14.22 0.53 -14.97
C GLU A 46 -15.04 1.26 -13.91
N THR A 47 -15.92 0.53 -13.20
CA THR A 47 -16.77 1.10 -12.14
C THR A 47 -16.19 0.90 -10.73
N ALA A 48 -15.17 0.05 -10.60
CA ALA A 48 -14.60 -0.31 -9.30
C ALA A 48 -14.12 0.92 -8.52
N GLU A 49 -14.37 0.93 -7.22
CA GLU A 49 -13.79 1.90 -6.31
C GLU A 49 -12.47 1.38 -5.74
N THR A 50 -11.48 2.27 -5.67
CA THR A 50 -10.19 1.94 -5.09
C THR A 50 -10.20 2.18 -3.59
N LEU A 51 -9.57 1.25 -2.86
CA LEU A 51 -9.32 1.37 -1.43
C LEU A 51 -7.85 1.67 -1.16
N LEU A 52 -7.60 2.54 -0.20
CA LEU A 52 -6.25 2.83 0.31
C LEU A 52 -5.80 1.71 1.23
N ASN A 53 -4.49 1.46 1.33
CA ASN A 53 -3.94 0.47 2.26
C ASN A 53 -4.43 0.72 3.70
N SER A 54 -4.54 1.98 4.09
CA SER A 54 -5.06 2.41 5.39
C SER A 54 -6.55 2.12 5.58
N GLU A 55 -7.38 2.26 4.55
CA GLU A 55 -8.80 1.90 4.60
C GLU A 55 -8.96 0.38 4.72
N VAL A 56 -8.20 -0.37 3.92
CA VAL A 56 -8.20 -1.84 3.98
C VAL A 56 -7.77 -2.31 5.36
N HIS A 57 -6.70 -1.74 5.92
CA HIS A 57 -6.25 -2.08 7.27
C HIS A 57 -7.37 -1.89 8.31
N MET A 58 -8.04 -0.74 8.30
CA MET A 58 -9.15 -0.45 9.23
C MET A 58 -10.32 -1.44 9.08
N LEU A 59 -10.68 -1.78 7.83
CA LEU A 59 -11.77 -2.73 7.56
C LEU A 59 -11.42 -4.13 8.06
N LEU A 60 -10.18 -4.58 7.81
CA LEU A 60 -9.70 -5.89 8.26
C LEU A 60 -9.58 -5.94 9.78
N GLU A 61 -9.11 -4.88 10.42
CA GLU A 61 -8.99 -4.82 11.88
C GLU A 61 -10.38 -4.84 12.56
N HIS A 62 -11.35 -4.09 12.02
CA HIS A 62 -12.73 -4.16 12.48
C HIS A 62 -13.34 -5.56 12.28
N ARG A 63 -13.09 -6.19 11.12
CA ARG A 63 -13.58 -7.56 10.85
C ARG A 63 -12.96 -8.60 11.78
N LYS A 64 -11.70 -8.42 12.17
CA LYS A 64 -11.01 -9.25 13.16
C LYS A 64 -11.62 -9.07 14.55
N GLN A 65 -11.84 -7.84 15.00
CA GLN A 65 -12.48 -7.57 16.30
C GLN A 65 -13.89 -8.15 16.39
N GLN A 66 -14.68 -8.05 15.31
CA GLN A 66 -16.01 -8.68 15.23
C GLN A 66 -15.94 -10.20 15.33
N ASN A 67 -14.88 -10.81 14.80
CA ASN A 67 -14.67 -12.25 14.86
C ASN A 67 -14.30 -12.70 16.29
N GLU A 68 -13.40 -11.97 16.95
CA GLU A 68 -12.98 -12.22 18.34
C GLU A 68 -14.13 -12.02 19.35
N SER A 69 -15.11 -11.18 19.00
CA SER A 69 -16.28 -10.90 19.84
C SER A 69 -17.48 -11.83 19.56
N ALA A 70 -17.39 -12.72 18.57
CA ALA A 70 -18.45 -13.64 18.21
C ALA A 70 -18.46 -14.87 19.13
N GLU A 71 -19.65 -15.40 19.44
CA GLU A 71 -19.79 -16.61 20.27
C GLU A 71 -19.16 -17.84 19.60
N ASP A 72 -19.19 -17.91 18.25
CA ASP A 72 -18.52 -18.91 17.43
C ASP A 72 -17.34 -18.27 16.68
N GLU A 73 -16.20 -18.13 17.37
CA GLU A 73 -14.97 -17.62 16.77
C GLU A 73 -14.51 -18.53 15.62
N GLN A 74 -14.37 -17.97 14.42
CA GLN A 74 -13.85 -18.69 13.26
C GLN A 74 -12.39 -18.35 13.04
N GLU A 75 -11.56 -19.33 12.69
CA GLU A 75 -10.20 -19.04 12.25
C GLU A 75 -10.22 -18.20 10.96
N LEU A 76 -9.58 -17.03 11.02
CA LEU A 76 -9.42 -16.18 9.85
C LEU A 76 -8.42 -16.80 8.87
N SER A 77 -8.68 -16.68 7.58
CA SER A 77 -7.84 -17.31 6.56
C SER A 77 -6.40 -16.78 6.58
N GLU A 78 -5.46 -17.59 6.11
CA GLU A 78 -4.05 -17.19 6.00
C GLU A 78 -3.89 -15.94 5.10
N VAL A 79 -4.68 -15.84 4.03
CA VAL A 79 -4.72 -14.67 3.15
C VAL A 79 -5.19 -13.42 3.92
N PHE A 80 -6.18 -13.56 4.79
CA PHE A 80 -6.66 -12.47 5.63
C PHE A 80 -5.55 -11.96 6.56
N MET A 81 -4.88 -12.87 7.29
CA MET A 81 -3.81 -12.50 8.22
C MET A 81 -2.62 -11.87 7.50
N LYS A 82 -2.21 -12.40 6.34
CA LYS A 82 -1.15 -11.81 5.51
C LYS A 82 -1.53 -10.42 5.02
N THR A 83 -2.77 -10.23 4.56
CA THR A 83 -3.26 -8.93 4.08
C THR A 83 -3.35 -7.91 5.22
N LEU A 84 -3.83 -8.32 6.40
CA LEU A 84 -3.88 -7.46 7.58
C LEU A 84 -2.46 -7.00 7.97
N ASN A 85 -1.49 -7.92 8.03
CA ASN A 85 -0.11 -7.59 8.37
C ASN A 85 0.56 -6.68 7.34
N TYR A 86 0.32 -6.94 6.04
CA TYR A 86 0.81 -6.10 4.96
C TYR A 86 0.24 -4.69 5.06
N THR A 87 -1.09 -4.58 5.16
CA THR A 87 -1.76 -3.28 5.23
C THR A 87 -1.41 -2.54 6.52
N ALA A 88 -1.20 -3.22 7.65
CA ALA A 88 -0.69 -2.60 8.88
C ALA A 88 0.72 -2.00 8.69
N ARG A 89 1.62 -2.72 8.01
CA ARG A 89 3.01 -2.29 7.78
C ARG A 89 3.12 -1.14 6.79
N PHE A 90 2.29 -1.14 5.73
CA PHE A 90 2.33 -0.16 4.65
C PHE A 90 1.23 0.90 4.76
N SER A 91 0.42 0.88 5.81
CA SER A 91 -0.55 1.94 6.09
C SER A 91 0.21 3.24 6.34
N ARG A 92 -0.04 4.24 5.49
CA ARG A 92 0.56 5.57 5.63
C ARG A 92 -0.25 6.48 6.57
N PHE A 93 -1.51 6.13 6.80
CA PHE A 93 -2.44 6.91 7.60
C PHE A 93 -3.11 6.01 8.66
N LYS A 94 -3.02 6.39 9.93
CA LYS A 94 -3.63 5.67 11.07
C LYS A 94 -4.94 6.29 11.51
N ASN A 95 -5.12 7.60 11.31
CA ASN A 95 -6.33 8.30 11.72
C ASN A 95 -7.38 8.29 10.61
N ARG A 96 -8.59 7.82 10.93
CA ARG A 96 -9.76 7.79 10.05
C ARG A 96 -10.08 9.17 9.45
N GLU A 97 -9.99 10.22 10.26
CA GLU A 97 -10.27 11.58 9.81
C GLU A 97 -9.25 12.04 8.76
N THR A 98 -7.98 11.66 8.95
CA THR A 98 -6.95 12.02 7.98
C THR A 98 -7.08 11.23 6.69
N ILE A 99 -7.46 9.94 6.75
CA ILE A 99 -7.77 9.13 5.56
C ILE A 99 -8.90 9.81 4.76
N ALA A 100 -9.99 10.20 5.42
CA ALA A 100 -11.10 10.90 4.77
C ALA A 100 -10.68 12.25 4.18
N SER A 101 -9.83 13.01 4.88
CA SER A 101 -9.30 14.29 4.42
C SER A 101 -8.41 14.15 3.18
N VAL A 102 -7.49 13.17 3.18
CA VAL A 102 -6.63 12.86 2.02
C VAL A 102 -7.48 12.39 0.83
N ARG A 103 -8.46 11.52 1.06
CA ARG A 103 -9.37 11.06 0.01
C ARG A 103 -10.17 12.21 -0.58
N SER A 104 -10.69 13.10 0.26
CA SER A 104 -11.45 14.29 -0.19
C SER A 104 -10.57 15.25 -0.99
N LEU A 105 -9.33 15.49 -0.55
CA LEU A 105 -8.37 16.31 -1.26
C LEU A 105 -8.12 15.78 -2.69
N LEU A 106 -7.89 14.48 -2.81
CA LEU A 106 -7.56 13.87 -4.10
C LEU A 106 -8.79 13.68 -5.00
N LEU A 107 -9.98 13.47 -4.43
CA LEU A 107 -11.23 13.41 -5.18
C LEU A 107 -11.61 14.75 -5.82
N GLN A 108 -11.18 15.87 -5.24
CA GLN A 108 -11.36 17.20 -5.83
C GLN A 108 -10.45 17.43 -7.05
N LYS A 109 -9.41 16.62 -7.21
CA LYS A 109 -8.51 16.67 -8.37
C LYS A 109 -9.06 15.78 -9.47
N LYS A 110 -8.78 16.14 -10.73
CA LYS A 110 -9.21 15.37 -11.92
C LYS A 110 -8.33 14.13 -12.13
N LEU A 111 -8.10 13.36 -11.07
CA LEU A 111 -7.34 12.12 -11.06
C LEU A 111 -8.26 10.94 -11.35
N HIS A 112 -7.72 9.91 -12.01
CA HIS A 112 -8.38 8.63 -12.07
C HIS A 112 -8.36 7.96 -10.69
N LYS A 113 -9.36 7.14 -10.37
CA LYS A 113 -9.46 6.45 -9.06
C LYS A 113 -8.17 5.67 -8.72
N PHE A 114 -7.58 5.05 -9.74
CA PHE A 114 -6.29 4.36 -9.62
C PHE A 114 -5.14 5.30 -9.24
N GLU A 115 -4.99 6.42 -9.96
CA GLU A 115 -3.92 7.39 -9.72
C GLU A 115 -4.03 7.98 -8.31
N LEU A 116 -5.24 8.27 -7.86
CA LEU A 116 -5.54 8.71 -6.50
C LEU A 116 -5.02 7.70 -5.47
N ALA A 117 -5.35 6.42 -5.63
CA ALA A 117 -4.91 5.39 -4.71
C ALA A 117 -3.38 5.20 -4.73
N CYS A 118 -2.75 5.28 -5.91
CA CYS A 118 -1.29 5.20 -6.04
C CYS A 118 -0.59 6.35 -5.33
N LEU A 119 -1.03 7.60 -5.54
CA LEU A 119 -0.43 8.77 -4.87
C LEU A 119 -0.58 8.69 -3.35
N ALA A 120 -1.75 8.28 -2.86
CA ALA A 120 -2.01 8.14 -1.44
C ALA A 120 -1.24 6.97 -0.78
N ASN A 121 -1.03 5.86 -1.48
CA ASN A 121 -0.33 4.69 -0.95
C ASN A 121 1.21 4.83 -1.03
N LEU A 122 1.71 5.35 -2.15
CA LEU A 122 3.14 5.49 -2.40
C LEU A 122 3.72 6.72 -1.69
N CYS A 123 2.94 7.81 -1.61
CA CYS A 123 3.37 9.11 -1.08
C CYS A 123 4.72 9.59 -1.64
N PRO A 124 4.85 9.78 -2.97
CA PRO A 124 6.08 10.31 -3.55
C PRO A 124 6.39 11.71 -3.02
N GLU A 125 7.67 12.06 -2.99
CA GLU A 125 8.14 13.35 -2.46
C GLU A 125 8.22 14.41 -3.54
N THR A 126 8.45 14.00 -4.79
CA THR A 126 8.63 14.93 -5.92
C THR A 126 7.68 14.61 -7.07
N ALA A 127 7.33 15.65 -7.84
CA ALA A 127 6.54 15.49 -9.06
C ALA A 127 7.20 14.54 -10.08
N GLU A 128 8.54 14.59 -10.19
CA GLU A 128 9.32 13.70 -11.05
C GLU A 128 9.18 12.23 -10.60
N GLU A 129 9.33 11.96 -9.31
CA GLU A 129 9.12 10.62 -8.75
C GLU A 129 7.69 10.13 -8.97
N ALA A 130 6.69 10.99 -8.74
CA ALA A 130 5.29 10.66 -8.93
C ALA A 130 5.01 10.24 -10.39
N LYS A 131 5.58 10.94 -11.36
CA LYS A 131 5.48 10.59 -12.80
C LYS A 131 6.23 9.31 -13.14
N ALA A 132 7.41 9.10 -12.56
CA ALA A 132 8.19 7.86 -12.76
C ALA A 132 7.49 6.61 -12.18
N LEU A 133 6.76 6.76 -11.07
CA LEU A 133 5.98 5.69 -10.44
C LEU A 133 4.63 5.49 -11.13
N VAL A 134 3.96 6.58 -11.53
CA VAL A 134 2.64 6.59 -12.15
C VAL A 134 2.72 7.34 -13.49
N PRO A 135 3.15 6.66 -14.58
CA PRO A 135 3.38 7.31 -15.86
C PRO A 135 2.10 7.87 -16.49
N SER A 136 0.91 7.44 -16.06
CA SER A 136 -0.35 8.02 -16.53
C SER A 136 -0.59 9.47 -16.07
N LEU A 137 0.21 9.97 -15.12
CA LEU A 137 0.21 11.37 -14.69
C LEU A 137 1.03 12.28 -15.62
N GLU A 138 1.86 11.72 -16.49
CA GLU A 138 2.63 12.52 -17.46
C GLU A 138 1.68 13.29 -18.40
N GLY A 139 1.93 14.59 -18.55
CA GLY A 139 1.11 15.47 -19.39
C GLY A 139 -0.29 15.78 -18.85
N ARG A 140 -0.69 15.26 -17.68
CA ARG A 140 -1.99 15.57 -17.04
C ARG A 140 -1.95 16.77 -16.12
N PHE A 141 -0.82 16.98 -15.44
CA PHE A 141 -0.61 18.07 -14.50
C PHE A 141 0.75 18.72 -14.75
N GLU A 142 0.80 20.03 -14.56
CA GLU A 142 2.06 20.77 -14.46
C GLU A 142 2.83 20.34 -13.21
N ASP A 143 4.16 20.40 -13.25
CA ASP A 143 5.01 19.96 -12.14
C ASP A 143 4.70 20.71 -10.85
N GLU A 144 4.45 22.02 -10.94
CA GLU A 144 4.08 22.85 -9.79
C GLU A 144 2.75 22.43 -9.16
N GLU A 145 1.74 22.11 -9.98
CA GLU A 145 0.44 21.67 -9.48
C GLU A 145 0.55 20.28 -8.84
N LEU A 146 1.29 19.36 -9.47
CA LEU A 146 1.50 18.03 -8.93
C LEU A 146 2.28 18.09 -7.61
N GLN A 147 3.33 18.91 -7.54
CA GLN A 147 4.11 19.10 -6.32
C GLN A 147 3.25 19.64 -5.18
N GLN A 148 2.40 20.63 -5.44
CA GLN A 148 1.48 21.15 -4.42
C GLN A 148 0.55 20.07 -3.86
N ILE A 149 0.04 19.17 -4.71
CA ILE A 149 -0.79 18.04 -4.27
C ILE A 149 -0.01 17.09 -3.36
N LEU A 150 1.25 16.80 -3.71
CA LEU A 150 2.12 15.94 -2.89
C LEU A 150 2.41 16.58 -1.54
N ASP A 151 2.74 17.86 -1.52
CA ASP A 151 3.02 18.62 -0.30
C ASP A 151 1.79 18.65 0.63
N ASP A 152 0.58 18.80 0.07
CA ASP A 152 -0.68 18.75 0.82
C ASP A 152 -0.94 17.35 1.44
N ILE A 153 -0.55 16.28 0.75
CA ILE A 153 -0.63 14.90 1.28
C ILE A 153 0.38 14.73 2.41
N GLN A 154 1.63 15.17 2.22
CA GLN A 154 2.68 15.06 3.22
C GLN A 154 2.33 15.83 4.50
N THR A 155 1.78 17.03 4.34
CA THR A 155 1.30 17.87 5.44
C THR A 155 0.23 17.13 6.26
N LYS A 156 -0.74 16.50 5.60
CA LYS A 156 -1.76 15.69 6.28
C LYS A 156 -1.16 14.46 6.97
N ARG A 157 -0.13 13.85 6.39
CA ARG A 157 0.61 12.73 7.00
C ARG A 157 1.32 13.14 8.28
N SER A 158 1.97 14.32 8.32
CA SER A 158 2.69 14.79 9.51
C SER A 158 1.79 15.10 10.70
N PHE A 159 0.54 15.50 10.48
CA PHE A 159 -0.41 15.82 11.55
C PHE A 159 -0.99 14.60 12.30
N GLN A 160 -0.56 13.38 11.95
CA GLN A 160 -1.04 12.16 12.60
C GLN A 160 -0.18 11.69 13.80
N TYR A 161 0.87 12.43 14.14
CA TYR A 161 1.79 12.15 15.24
C TYR A 161 1.60 13.12 16.41
#